data_AF-A0A9W9ZR34-F1
#
_entry.id   AF-A0A9W9ZR34-F1
#
_cell.length_a   1.000
_cell.length_b   1.000
_cell.length_c   1.000
_cell.angle_alpha   90.00
_cell.angle_beta   90.00
_cell.angle_gamma   90.00
#
_symmetry.space_group_name_H-M   'P 1'
#
loop_
_entity.id
_entity.type
_entity.pdbx_description
1 polymer ?
#
loop_
_entity_poly.entity_id
_entity_poly.type
_entity_poly.pdbx_seq_one_letter_code
_entity_poly.pdbx_strand_id
1 'polypeptide(L)'
;MLGSEGCELLFAKNALKREYGEGSTLDRYESNKAFSYFHDYVRPAGGLSDIANAVERSAKRFGVKMYAKEKVKALKRKENMFVVQTDNFTVSTKKLVIAAPSFCIQRDHWRCGRRD
;
A
#
# COMPACT_ATOMS: atom_id res chain seq x y z
N MET A 1 -0.71 4.16 20.70
CA MET A 1 -1.48 5.38 20.38
C MET A 1 -1.33 5.66 18.90
N LEU A 2 -2.43 5.58 18.14
CA LEU A 2 -2.48 5.87 16.70
C LEU A 2 -2.35 7.38 16.50
N GLY A 3 -1.15 7.84 16.13
CA GLY A 3 -0.87 9.25 15.87
C GLY A 3 -1.44 9.71 14.53
N SER A 4 -2.40 10.62 14.61
CA SER A 4 -2.91 11.67 13.69
C SER A 4 -2.90 11.53 12.15
N GLU A 5 -2.12 10.69 11.51
CA GLU A 5 -2.00 10.66 10.04
C GLU A 5 -3.27 10.12 9.35
N GLY A 6 -4.05 9.28 10.05
CA GLY A 6 -5.36 8.81 9.57
C GLY A 6 -6.45 9.89 9.57
N CYS A 7 -6.26 11.00 10.27
CA CYS A 7 -7.23 12.10 10.30
C CYS A 7 -7.11 13.04 9.08
N GLU A 8 -5.93 13.15 8.46
CA GLU A 8 -5.70 14.10 7.37
C GLU A 8 -6.56 13.81 6.14
N LEU A 9 -6.88 12.52 5.90
CA LEU A 9 -7.75 12.08 4.81
C LEU A 9 -9.22 12.49 5.01
N LEU A 10 -9.68 12.53 6.27
CA LEU A 10 -11.01 13.02 6.65
C LEU A 10 -11.10 14.55 6.58
N PHE A 11 -10.02 15.26 6.95
CA PHE A 11 -10.00 16.73 6.90
C PHE A 11 -9.90 17.29 5.47
N ALA A 12 -9.17 16.63 4.56
CA ALA A 12 -9.11 17.03 3.16
C ALA A 12 -10.49 17.03 2.48
N LYS A 13 -11.40 16.14 2.90
CA LYS A 13 -12.79 16.07 2.42
C LYS A 13 -13.63 17.30 2.79
N ASN A 14 -13.32 17.94 3.92
CA ASN A 14 -14.08 19.07 4.45
C ASN A 14 -13.44 20.43 4.14
N ALA A 15 -12.15 20.46 3.78
CA ALA A 15 -11.44 21.71 3.46
C ALA A 15 -11.91 22.36 2.14
N LEU A 16 -12.45 21.58 1.21
CA LEU A 16 -12.90 22.06 -0.11
C LEU A 16 -14.34 22.61 -0.15
N LYS A 17 -15.12 22.52 0.94
CA LYS A 17 -16.52 22.98 0.97
C LYS A 17 -16.76 23.96 2.13
N ARG A 18 -16.23 25.17 2.00
CA ARG A 18 -16.80 26.36 2.64
C ARG A 18 -17.32 27.29 1.56
N GLU A 19 -18.45 26.95 0.98
CA GLU A 19 -19.28 27.93 0.27
C GLU A 19 -20.45 28.29 1.16
N TYR A 20 -20.49 29.57 1.54
CA TYR A 20 -21.61 30.22 2.20
C TYR A 20 -22.76 30.31 1.20
N GLY A 21 -23.87 29.62 1.46
CA GLY A 21 -25.10 29.77 0.70
C GLY A 21 -26.20 28.93 1.33
N GLU A 22 -27.27 29.58 1.79
CA GLU A 22 -28.50 28.90 2.20
C GLU A 22 -29.12 28.20 0.98
N GLY A 23 -28.82 26.91 0.81
CA GLY A 23 -29.28 26.10 -0.31
C GLY A 23 -30.67 25.47 -0.09
N SER A 24 -31.48 25.48 -1.14
CA SER A 24 -32.83 24.91 -1.19
C SER A 24 -32.80 23.40 -0.93
N THR A 25 -33.92 22.83 -0.45
CA THR A 25 -34.06 21.38 -0.25
C THR A 25 -33.86 20.57 -1.55
N LEU A 26 -34.05 21.21 -2.72
CA LEU A 26 -33.77 20.61 -4.03
C LEU A 26 -32.27 20.41 -4.26
N ASP A 27 -31.45 21.40 -3.93
CA ASP A 27 -29.97 21.33 -4.02
C ASP A 27 -29.42 20.22 -3.16
N ARG A 28 -30.05 19.98 -2.00
CA ARG A 28 -29.67 18.92 -1.06
C ARG A 28 -29.97 17.52 -1.60
N TYR A 29 -31.05 17.35 -2.37
CA TYR A 29 -31.42 16.08 -2.97
C TYR A 29 -30.56 15.75 -4.20
N GLU A 30 -30.30 16.75 -5.07
CA GLU A 30 -29.39 16.60 -6.21
C GLU A 30 -27.94 16.40 -5.76
N SER A 31 -27.51 17.11 -4.71
CA SER A 31 -26.22 16.85 -4.05
C SER A 31 -26.17 15.43 -3.49
N ASN A 32 -27.17 14.97 -2.74
CA ASN A 32 -27.15 13.63 -2.16
C ASN A 32 -27.15 12.52 -3.22
N LYS A 33 -27.89 12.68 -4.34
CA LYS A 33 -27.83 11.73 -5.47
C LYS A 33 -26.49 11.80 -6.20
N ALA A 34 -25.90 12.98 -6.38
CA ALA A 34 -24.55 13.10 -6.92
C ALA A 34 -23.54 12.41 -6.00
N PHE A 35 -23.64 12.60 -4.68
CA PHE A 35 -22.79 11.96 -3.67
C PHE A 35 -22.95 10.44 -3.60
N SER A 36 -24.13 9.88 -3.88
CA SER A 36 -24.31 8.42 -3.88
C SER A 36 -23.51 7.71 -4.98
N TYR A 37 -23.16 8.39 -6.08
CA TYR A 37 -22.30 7.84 -7.15
C TYR A 37 -20.80 8.02 -6.88
N PHE A 38 -20.40 8.79 -5.86
CA PHE A 38 -18.99 9.06 -5.54
C PHE A 38 -18.35 8.03 -4.59
N HIS A 39 -19.13 7.07 -4.10
CA HIS A 39 -18.66 6.07 -3.14
C HIS A 39 -18.03 4.84 -3.76
N ASP A 40 -18.15 4.63 -5.07
CA ASP A 40 -17.64 3.42 -5.71
C ASP A 40 -16.12 3.50 -5.99
N TYR A 41 -15.53 4.70 -6.03
CA TYR A 41 -14.12 4.89 -6.39
C TYR A 41 -13.44 6.03 -5.60
N VAL A 42 -13.19 5.81 -4.31
CA VAL A 42 -12.36 6.74 -3.52
C VAL A 42 -10.89 6.56 -3.88
N ARG A 43 -10.29 7.59 -4.50
CA ARG A 43 -8.86 7.65 -4.77
C ARG A 43 -8.18 8.55 -3.74
N PRO A 44 -7.06 8.15 -3.12
CA PRO A 44 -6.31 9.05 -2.25
C PRO A 44 -5.86 10.30 -3.02
N ALA A 45 -5.78 11.44 -2.34
CA ALA A 45 -5.48 12.72 -2.96
C ALA A 45 -4.10 12.74 -3.65
N GLY A 46 -3.08 12.10 -3.06
CA GLY A 46 -1.75 11.92 -3.66
C GLY A 46 -1.63 10.66 -4.53
N GLY A 47 -2.75 10.00 -4.85
CA GLY A 47 -2.78 8.78 -5.65
C GLY A 47 -2.61 7.48 -4.84
N LEU A 48 -2.69 6.33 -5.52
CA LEU A 48 -2.64 5.01 -4.86
C LEU A 48 -1.29 4.73 -4.16
N SER A 49 -0.23 5.44 -4.55
CA SER A 49 1.07 5.40 -3.88
C SER A 49 1.00 5.79 -2.41
N ASP A 50 0.07 6.67 -2.03
CA ASP A 50 -0.08 7.10 -0.64
C ASP A 50 -0.38 5.94 0.30
N ILE A 51 -1.14 4.95 -0.17
CA ILE A 51 -1.46 3.75 0.60
C ILE A 51 -0.18 2.95 0.86
N ALA A 52 0.61 2.69 -0.18
CA ALA A 52 1.87 1.96 -0.06
C ALA A 52 2.86 2.70 0.86
N ASN A 53 2.97 4.02 0.70
CA ASN A 53 3.82 4.87 1.53
C ASN A 53 3.38 4.87 3.00
N ALA A 54 2.08 4.92 3.28
CA ALA A 54 1.55 4.87 4.64
C ALA A 54 1.86 3.52 5.32
N VAL A 55 1.71 2.42 4.59
CA VAL A 55 2.06 1.08 5.08
C VAL A 55 3.57 0.98 5.35
N GLU A 56 4.41 1.50 4.45
CA GLU A 56 5.86 1.53 4.61
C GLU A 56 6.27 2.30 5.88
N ARG A 57 5.72 3.51 6.07
CA ARG A 57 6.00 4.33 7.26
C ARG A 57 5.56 3.63 8.55
N SER A 58 4.37 3.02 8.53
CA SER A 58 3.85 2.26 9.66
C SER A 58 4.76 1.08 10.01
N ALA A 59 5.14 0.25 9.04
CA ALA A 59 6.04 -0.89 9.24
C ALA A 59 7.41 -0.46 9.82
N LYS A 60 7.98 0.63 9.30
CA LYS A 60 9.24 1.19 9.81
C LYS A 60 9.13 1.63 11.28
N ARG A 61 8.00 2.24 11.69
CA ARG A 61 7.74 2.60 13.10
C ARG A 61 7.73 1.38 14.02
N PHE A 62 7.33 0.21 13.52
CA PHE A 62 7.39 -1.06 14.24
C PHE A 62 8.77 -1.76 14.14
N GLY A 63 9.80 -1.11 13.59
CA GLY A 63 11.16 -1.64 13.54
C GLY A 63 11.42 -2.62 12.38
N VAL A 64 10.53 -2.68 11.39
CA VAL A 64 10.74 -3.52 10.20
C VAL A 64 11.93 -2.98 9.40
N LYS A 65 12.90 -3.86 9.11
CA LYS A 65 14.01 -3.58 8.19
C LYS A 65 13.57 -3.86 6.77
N MET A 66 13.54 -2.82 5.94
CA MET A 66 13.11 -2.89 4.55
C MET A 66 14.30 -2.74 3.61
N TYR A 67 14.42 -3.66 2.66
CA TYR A 67 15.45 -3.65 1.63
C TYR A 67 14.77 -3.51 0.27
N ALA A 68 14.93 -2.36 -0.37
CA ALA A 68 14.36 -2.05 -1.67
C ALA A 68 15.39 -2.28 -2.79
N LYS A 69 14.91 -2.52 -4.02
CA LYS A 69 15.73 -2.77 -5.23
C LYS A 69 16.61 -4.03 -5.15
N GLU A 70 16.34 -4.90 -4.18
CA GLU A 70 17.00 -6.19 -4.04
C GLU A 70 16.23 -7.27 -4.81
N LYS A 71 16.94 -8.05 -5.61
CA LYS A 71 16.39 -9.20 -6.29
C LYS A 71 16.75 -10.47 -5.54
N VAL A 72 15.74 -11.26 -5.18
CA VAL A 72 15.97 -12.62 -4.67
C VAL A 72 16.51 -13.47 -5.82
N LYS A 73 17.69 -14.05 -5.64
CA LYS A 73 18.31 -14.96 -6.62
C LYS A 73 17.89 -16.39 -6.37
N ALA A 74 17.99 -16.82 -5.12
CA ALA A 74 17.73 -18.19 -4.73
C ALA A 74 17.01 -18.25 -3.39
N LEU A 75 16.18 -19.26 -3.26
CA LEU A 75 15.42 -19.55 -2.07
C LEU A 75 15.58 -21.03 -1.76
N LYS A 76 16.17 -21.34 -0.61
CA LYS A 76 16.48 -22.71 -0.21
C LYS A 76 15.88 -23.00 1.16
N ARG A 77 15.44 -24.23 1.37
CA ARG A 77 15.09 -24.73 2.70
C ARG A 77 16.27 -25.51 3.25
N LYS A 78 16.76 -25.13 4.43
CA LYS A 78 17.79 -25.86 5.18
C LYS A 78 17.20 -26.23 6.52
N GLU A 79 16.97 -27.53 6.73
CA GLU A 79 16.34 -28.07 7.95
C GLU A 79 14.98 -27.38 8.24
N ASN A 80 14.89 -26.65 9.36
CA ASN A 80 13.70 -25.93 9.81
C ASN A 80 13.76 -24.42 9.49
N MET A 81 14.61 -24.00 8.56
CA MET A 81 14.77 -22.60 8.15
C MET A 81 14.71 -22.42 6.64
N PHE A 82 14.26 -21.24 6.24
CA PHE A 82 14.33 -20.72 4.88
C PHE A 82 15.53 -19.80 4.77
N VAL A 83 16.33 -19.98 3.71
CA VAL A 83 17.49 -19.15 3.37
C VAL A 83 17.17 -18.42 2.08
N VAL A 84 17.13 -17.09 2.16
CA VAL A 84 16.90 -16.17 1.04
C VAL A 84 18.24 -15.55 0.66
N GLN A 85 18.64 -15.71 -0.60
CA GLN A 85 19.89 -15.17 -1.14
C GLN A 85 19.58 -14.05 -2.13
N THR A 86 20.18 -12.89 -1.90
CA THR A 86 20.22 -11.77 -2.85
C THR A 86 21.65 -11.59 -3.35
N ASP A 87 21.89 -10.55 -4.16
CA ASP A 87 23.24 -10.14 -4.57
C ASP A 87 24.09 -9.62 -3.41
N ASN A 88 23.45 -8.89 -2.50
CA ASN A 88 24.16 -8.14 -1.46
C ASN A 88 24.20 -8.86 -0.12
N PHE A 89 23.25 -9.78 0.15
CA PHE A 89 23.16 -10.44 1.44
C PHE A 89 22.45 -11.80 1.39
N THR A 90 22.59 -12.55 2.47
CA THR A 90 21.83 -13.78 2.73
C THR A 90 21.11 -13.68 4.07
N VAL A 91 19.81 -13.97 4.08
CA VAL A 91 18.98 -13.94 5.28
C VAL A 91 18.41 -15.33 5.55
N SER A 92 18.47 -15.77 6.81
CA SER A 92 17.83 -16.99 7.26
C SER A 92 16.64 -16.68 8.17
N THR A 93 15.52 -17.36 7.96
CA THR A 93 14.28 -17.15 8.73
C THR A 93 13.54 -18.46 8.96
N LYS A 94 12.81 -18.56 10.07
CA LYS A 94 11.94 -19.72 10.36
C LYS A 94 10.65 -19.70 9.54
N LYS A 95 10.15 -18.51 9.20
CA LYS A 95 8.91 -18.31 8.45
C LYS A 95 9.16 -17.38 7.27
N LEU A 96 8.59 -17.73 6.13
CA LEU A 96 8.77 -17.00 4.88
C LEU A 96 7.39 -16.77 4.25
N VAL A 97 7.10 -15.53 3.86
CA VAL A 97 5.91 -15.16 3.09
C VAL A 97 6.37 -14.57 1.76
N ILE A 98 5.79 -15.06 0.67
CA ILE A 98 6.07 -14.59 -0.68
C ILE A 98 4.83 -13.86 -1.18
N ALA A 99 4.90 -12.53 -1.23
CA ALA A 99 3.86 -11.66 -1.78
C ALA A 99 4.28 -11.16 -3.18
N ALA A 100 4.57 -12.09 -4.08
CA ALA A 100 4.96 -11.80 -5.46
C ALA A 100 4.00 -12.49 -6.44
N PRO A 101 3.79 -11.94 -7.64
CA PRO A 101 3.03 -12.61 -8.68
C PRO A 101 3.58 -14.01 -9.01
N SER A 102 2.72 -14.94 -9.37
CA SER A 102 3.09 -16.34 -9.64
C SER A 102 4.13 -16.49 -10.75
N PHE A 103 4.09 -15.63 -11.78
CA PHE A 103 5.07 -15.66 -12.88
C PHE A 103 6.50 -15.30 -12.44
N CYS A 104 6.66 -14.64 -11.28
CA CYS A 104 7.98 -14.33 -10.73
C CYS A 104 8.64 -15.56 -10.08
N ILE A 105 7.88 -16.64 -9.87
CA ILE A 105 8.26 -17.85 -9.15
C ILE A 105 8.31 -19.00 -10.14
N GLN A 106 9.40 -19.11 -10.90
CA GLN A 106 9.70 -20.34 -11.65
C GLN A 106 10.58 -21.23 -10.78
N ARG A 107 10.35 -22.55 -10.85
CA ARG A 107 10.92 -23.58 -9.97
C ARG A 107 12.44 -23.47 -9.76
N ASP A 108 13.14 -22.89 -10.73
CA ASP A 108 14.60 -22.75 -10.67
C ASP A 108 15.10 -21.30 -10.68
N HIS A 109 14.29 -20.29 -11.04
CA HIS A 109 14.74 -18.90 -11.24
C HIS A 109 13.68 -17.85 -10.85
N TRP A 110 14.08 -16.88 -10.02
CA TRP A 110 13.28 -15.69 -9.71
C TRP A 110 13.43 -14.64 -10.82
N ARG A 111 12.38 -14.47 -11.64
CA ARG A 111 12.34 -13.44 -12.69
C ARG A 111 11.30 -12.37 -12.32
N CYS A 112 11.68 -11.48 -11.41
CA CYS A 112 10.94 -10.22 -11.20
C CYS A 112 11.70 -9.11 -11.93
N GLY A 113 11.14 -8.63 -13.05
CA GLY A 113 11.64 -7.51 -13.86
C GLY A 113 10.48 -6.82 -14.54
N ARG A 114 10.61 -5.54 -14.88
CA ARG A 114 9.60 -4.83 -15.69
C ARG A 114 9.54 -5.52 -17.06
N ARG A 115 8.32 -5.71 -17.58
CA ARG A 115 8.14 -5.88 -19.02
C ARG A 115 8.26 -4.47 -19.59
N ASP A 116 9.33 -4.23 -20.34
CA ASP A 116 9.48 -3.05 -21.17
C ASP A 116 8.55 -3.14 -22.38
#